data_AF-A0A2N3LC95-F1
#
_entry.id   AF-A0A2N3LC95-F1
#
_cell.length_a   1.000
_cell.length_b   1.000
_cell.length_c   1.000
_cell.angle_alpha   90.00
_cell.angle_beta   90.00
_cell.angle_gamma   90.00
#
_symmetry.space_group_name_H-M   'P 1'
#
loop_
_entity.id
_entity.type
_entity.pdbx_description
1 polymer ?
#
loop_
_entity_poly.entity_id
_entity_poly.type
_entity_poly.pdbx_seq_one_letter_code
_entity_poly.pdbx_strand_id
1 'polypeptide(L)'
;MALSGCQTTRSNHFSEWKETPIASARFNIMQALSVPVSAVQQRSRNNGQVLDEKWVLACGKGEVQIQHVSSAWFNPSTISDLKSEEIFAAQVIAGAGSNVSLQNTTSVTIPTGRRIGYYADVKKSNGDICQAAIFGIRGKNARMYDNDRGQVDTYIELHYCGDERIDMGTFVETVDMTKNGAVNAGQLQDCTSAYSEPNLTETLDTQKKANATVVWDGTYKGSGPIEISHGPTNGVFNVSFDEGLTCEGHFKASDPQKPLNADWSMKCNNGQSAKGFFYPENDKLLYGKGTDQKGSNILLQIEL
;
A
#
# COMPACT_ATOMS: atom_id res chain seq x y z
N MET A 1 2.64 32.04 40.77
CA MET A 1 2.48 30.64 40.30
C MET A 1 1.60 30.68 39.06
N ALA A 2 2.19 30.55 37.87
CA ALA A 2 1.46 30.50 36.61
C ALA A 2 1.43 29.03 36.15
N LEU A 3 0.24 28.43 36.15
CA LEU A 3 -0.01 27.12 35.56
C LEU A 3 -0.09 27.31 34.03
N SER A 4 0.98 26.95 33.32
CA SER A 4 0.93 26.76 31.87
C SER A 4 0.11 25.49 31.59
N GLY A 5 -1.12 25.66 31.14
CA GLY A 5 -1.93 24.54 30.65
C GLY A 5 -1.30 23.95 29.39
N CYS A 6 -1.02 22.64 29.41
CA CYS A 6 -0.85 21.86 28.20
C CYS A 6 -2.19 21.89 27.43
N GLN A 7 -2.28 22.74 26.41
CA GLN A 7 -3.27 22.56 25.36
C GLN A 7 -2.86 21.34 24.54
N THR A 8 -3.40 20.17 24.88
CA THR A 8 -3.42 19.03 23.96
C THR A 8 -4.43 19.37 22.86
N THR A 9 -3.92 19.70 21.67
CA THR A 9 -4.74 19.82 20.46
C THR A 9 -5.39 18.47 20.16
N ARG A 10 -6.68 18.36 20.47
CA ARG A 10 -7.56 17.23 20.11
C ARG A 10 -7.80 17.24 18.60
N SER A 11 -6.90 16.63 17.82
CA SER A 11 -7.15 16.04 16.48
C SER A 11 -5.87 15.79 15.64
N ASN A 12 -4.70 15.68 16.25
CA ASN A 12 -3.51 15.31 15.49
C ASN A 12 -3.37 13.78 15.39
N HIS A 13 -3.89 13.22 14.31
CA HIS A 13 -3.69 11.82 13.90
C HIS A 13 -2.27 11.64 13.32
N PHE A 14 -1.25 11.71 14.18
CA PHE A 14 0.11 11.38 13.78
C PHE A 14 0.25 9.85 13.76
N SER A 15 0.91 9.31 12.72
CA SER A 15 1.25 7.89 12.49
C SER A 15 0.29 7.02 11.64
N GLU A 16 -0.91 7.48 11.30
CA GLU A 16 -1.80 6.74 10.39
C GLU A 16 -1.52 7.09 8.92
N TRP A 17 -1.56 6.10 8.03
CA TRP A 17 -1.61 6.36 6.59
C TRP A 17 -2.90 7.08 6.24
N LYS A 18 -2.81 8.06 5.34
CA LYS A 18 -3.98 8.77 4.83
C LYS A 18 -3.84 8.98 3.34
N GLU A 19 -4.89 8.64 2.59
CA GLU A 19 -4.98 9.06 1.20
C GLU A 19 -4.89 10.58 1.13
N THR A 20 -4.02 11.07 0.25
CA THR A 20 -3.69 12.50 0.17
C THR A 20 -3.81 12.97 -1.28
N PRO A 21 -4.26 14.21 -1.54
CA PRO A 21 -4.20 14.77 -2.89
C PRO A 21 -2.77 14.75 -3.44
N ILE A 22 -2.59 14.35 -4.70
CA ILE A 22 -1.26 14.30 -5.36
C ILE A 22 -0.54 15.65 -5.32
N ALA A 23 -1.27 16.76 -5.36
CA ALA A 23 -0.69 18.10 -5.26
C ALA A 23 0.12 18.32 -3.96
N SER A 24 -0.13 17.51 -2.92
CA SER A 24 0.61 17.51 -1.66
C SER A 24 1.76 16.51 -1.62
N ALA A 25 1.91 15.69 -2.65
CA ALA A 25 3.00 14.74 -2.78
C ALA A 25 4.32 15.46 -3.08
N ARG A 26 5.40 14.98 -2.48
CA ARG A 26 6.71 15.65 -2.48
C ARG A 26 7.68 15.07 -3.50
N PHE A 27 7.42 13.87 -3.99
CA PHE A 27 8.26 13.18 -4.95
C PHE A 27 7.61 13.15 -6.34
N ASN A 28 8.43 13.23 -7.39
CA ASN A 28 7.98 13.20 -8.79
C ASN A 28 7.70 11.78 -9.31
N ILE A 29 7.08 10.91 -8.50
CA ILE A 29 6.91 9.49 -8.84
C ILE A 29 6.13 9.30 -10.14
N MET A 30 5.11 10.11 -10.38
CA MET A 30 4.32 10.05 -11.61
C MET A 30 5.11 10.45 -12.87
N GLN A 31 6.17 11.24 -12.74
CA GLN A 31 7.05 11.61 -13.85
C GLN A 31 8.25 10.66 -13.99
N ALA A 32 8.69 10.06 -12.88
CA ALA A 32 9.84 9.17 -12.85
C ALA A 32 9.49 7.72 -13.27
N LEU A 33 8.22 7.32 -13.16
CA LEU A 33 7.75 6.00 -13.56
C LEU A 33 7.12 5.99 -14.94
N SER A 34 7.34 4.89 -15.67
CA SER A 34 6.66 4.59 -16.92
C SER A 34 5.26 3.98 -16.73
N VAL A 35 4.95 3.52 -15.51
CA VAL A 35 3.68 2.85 -15.18
C VAL A 35 2.71 3.81 -14.50
N PRO A 36 1.39 3.62 -14.69
CA PRO A 36 0.38 4.46 -14.06
C PRO A 36 0.40 4.37 -12.53
N VAL A 37 0.09 5.49 -11.88
CA VAL A 37 -0.12 5.59 -10.45
C VAL A 37 -1.62 5.62 -10.18
N SER A 38 -2.08 4.90 -9.17
CA SER A 38 -3.51 4.80 -8.82
C SER A 38 -3.87 5.47 -7.51
N ALA A 39 -2.90 5.63 -6.60
CA ALA A 39 -3.11 6.32 -5.34
C ALA A 39 -1.80 6.83 -4.74
N VAL A 40 -1.93 7.82 -3.86
CA VAL A 40 -0.85 8.25 -2.97
C VAL A 40 -1.38 8.40 -1.55
N GLN A 41 -0.63 7.86 -0.61
CA GLN A 41 -0.89 7.94 0.82
C GLN A 41 0.32 8.57 1.50
N GLN A 42 0.07 9.35 2.55
CA GLN A 42 1.12 9.95 3.37
C GLN A 42 0.89 9.64 4.84
N ARG A 43 2.00 9.53 5.57
CA ARG A 43 1.97 9.62 7.04
C ARG A 43 3.16 10.40 7.56
N SER A 44 2.94 11.01 8.71
CA SER A 44 3.94 11.77 9.44
C SER A 44 4.27 11.04 10.75
N ARG A 45 5.56 10.80 11.00
CA ARG A 45 6.09 10.16 12.21
C ARG A 45 7.02 11.13 12.96
N ASN A 46 7.23 10.86 14.25
CA ASN A 46 8.14 11.63 15.11
C ASN A 46 7.88 13.15 15.06
N ASN A 47 6.62 13.56 15.25
CA ASN A 47 6.20 14.97 15.20
C ASN A 47 6.55 15.68 13.88
N GLY A 48 6.49 14.98 12.73
CA GLY A 48 6.78 15.55 11.42
C GLY A 48 8.24 15.54 11.00
N GLN A 49 9.12 14.95 11.81
CA GLN A 49 10.53 14.80 11.44
C GLN A 49 10.72 13.80 10.30
N VAL A 50 9.91 12.73 10.31
CA VAL A 50 9.93 11.69 9.29
C VAL A 50 8.61 11.72 8.55
N LEU A 51 8.70 11.74 7.23
CA LEU A 51 7.56 11.74 6.33
C LEU A 51 7.66 10.51 5.46
N ASP A 52 6.63 9.69 5.49
CA ASP A 52 6.53 8.54 4.62
C ASP A 52 5.48 8.83 3.53
N GLU A 53 5.81 8.51 2.28
CA GLU A 53 4.87 8.46 1.17
C GLU A 53 4.77 7.02 0.67
N LYS A 54 3.55 6.60 0.35
CA LYS A 54 3.27 5.34 -0.32
C LYS A 54 2.51 5.63 -1.60
N TRP A 55 3.07 5.19 -2.71
CA TRP A 55 2.51 5.35 -4.04
C TRP A 55 2.07 4.00 -4.56
N VAL A 56 0.79 3.86 -4.88
CA VAL A 56 0.24 2.63 -5.46
C VAL A 56 0.37 2.68 -6.97
N LEU A 57 0.88 1.61 -7.55
CA LEU A 57 1.11 1.46 -8.98
C LEU A 57 0.08 0.53 -9.62
N ALA A 58 -0.41 0.92 -10.80
CA ALA A 58 -1.25 0.12 -11.69
C ALA A 58 -2.34 -0.69 -10.96
N CYS A 59 -3.15 0.00 -10.14
CA CYS A 59 -4.27 -0.58 -9.40
C CYS A 59 -3.87 -1.72 -8.44
N GLY A 60 -2.77 -1.53 -7.71
CA GLY A 60 -2.30 -2.46 -6.69
C GLY A 60 -1.33 -3.53 -7.18
N LYS A 61 -0.82 -3.41 -8.39
CA LYS A 61 0.20 -4.33 -8.93
C LYS A 61 1.60 -4.06 -8.38
N GLY A 62 1.80 -2.93 -7.73
CA GLY A 62 3.02 -2.61 -7.03
C GLY A 62 2.88 -1.35 -6.20
N GLU A 63 3.97 -1.00 -5.53
CA GLU A 63 4.06 0.21 -4.72
C GLU A 63 5.47 0.79 -4.71
N VAL A 64 5.55 2.10 -4.49
CA VAL A 64 6.77 2.79 -4.08
C VAL A 64 6.57 3.33 -2.68
N GLN A 65 7.40 2.90 -1.75
CA GLN A 65 7.48 3.46 -0.41
C GLN A 65 8.68 4.39 -0.31
N ILE A 66 8.47 5.57 0.26
CA ILE A 66 9.49 6.59 0.41
C ILE A 66 9.51 7.04 1.86
N GLN A 67 10.67 6.99 2.51
CA GLN A 67 10.89 7.57 3.83
C GLN A 67 11.86 8.74 3.70
N HIS A 68 11.39 9.95 4.02
CA HIS A 68 12.19 11.17 4.00
C HIS A 68 12.41 11.73 5.42
N VAL A 69 13.67 12.06 5.74
CA VAL A 69 14.04 12.68 7.02
C VAL A 69 14.41 14.15 6.80
N SER A 70 13.49 15.04 7.18
CA SER A 70 13.58 16.47 6.85
C SER A 70 14.72 17.21 7.56
N SER A 71 15.09 16.78 8.77
CA SER A 71 16.05 17.49 9.65
C SER A 71 17.36 16.75 9.88
N ALA A 72 17.50 15.51 9.40
CA ALA A 72 18.69 14.68 9.61
C ALA A 72 19.02 13.84 8.37
N TRP A 73 20.06 13.01 8.47
CA TRP A 73 20.44 12.00 7.49
C TRP A 73 20.21 10.61 8.04
N PHE A 74 20.20 9.61 7.17
CA PHE A 74 20.28 8.23 7.63
C PHE A 74 21.63 7.96 8.30
N ASN A 75 21.63 7.09 9.31
CA ASN A 75 22.86 6.74 10.01
C ASN A 75 23.83 5.98 9.07
N PRO A 76 25.14 5.94 9.38
CA PRO A 76 26.12 5.26 8.54
C PRO A 76 25.82 3.77 8.31
N SER A 77 25.16 3.09 9.26
CA SER A 77 24.73 1.69 9.09
C SER A 77 23.71 1.55 7.97
N THR A 78 22.66 2.37 7.92
CA THR A 78 21.68 2.34 6.82
C THR A 78 22.34 2.62 5.47
N ILE A 79 23.33 3.52 5.43
CA ILE A 79 24.10 3.80 4.20
C ILE A 79 24.95 2.57 3.80
N SER A 80 25.52 1.87 4.78
CA SER A 80 26.26 0.63 4.56
C SER A 80 25.33 -0.49 4.06
N ASP A 81 24.13 -0.58 4.61
CA ASP A 81 23.12 -1.56 4.22
C ASP A 81 22.68 -1.34 2.77
N LEU A 82 22.44 -0.10 2.37
CA LEU A 82 22.15 0.27 0.98
C LEU A 82 23.29 -0.04 0.01
N LYS A 83 24.55 -0.13 0.49
CA LYS A 83 25.71 -0.53 -0.31
C LYS A 83 25.89 -2.04 -0.42
N SER A 84 25.11 -2.82 0.31
CA SER A 84 25.28 -4.27 0.38
C SER A 84 24.25 -4.96 -0.50
N GLU A 85 24.74 -5.60 -1.58
CA GLU A 85 23.91 -6.45 -2.43
C GLU A 85 23.29 -7.62 -1.65
N GLU A 86 24.01 -8.18 -0.66
CA GLU A 86 23.51 -9.27 0.18
C GLU A 86 22.32 -8.82 1.04
N ILE A 87 22.41 -7.61 1.63
CA ILE A 87 21.31 -7.06 2.44
C ILE A 87 20.12 -6.71 1.55
N PHE A 88 20.36 -6.10 0.39
CA PHE A 88 19.33 -5.89 -0.62
C PHE A 88 18.63 -7.20 -0.98
N ALA A 89 19.40 -8.24 -1.29
CA ALA A 89 18.86 -9.54 -1.68
C ALA A 89 18.02 -10.17 -0.56
N ALA A 90 18.53 -10.14 0.68
CA ALA A 90 17.82 -10.64 1.84
C ALA A 90 16.49 -9.89 2.08
N GLN A 91 16.48 -8.57 1.96
CA GLN A 91 15.28 -7.75 2.13
C GLN A 91 14.23 -8.05 1.05
N VAL A 92 14.62 -8.11 -0.22
CA VAL A 92 13.70 -8.40 -1.32
C VAL A 92 13.13 -9.81 -1.20
N ILE A 93 13.96 -10.81 -0.87
CA ILE A 93 13.49 -12.19 -0.67
C ILE A 93 12.54 -12.29 0.53
N ALA A 94 12.85 -11.61 1.64
CA ALA A 94 11.98 -11.60 2.81
C ALA A 94 10.61 -10.95 2.51
N GLY A 95 10.58 -9.89 1.70
CA GLY A 95 9.34 -9.22 1.30
C GLY A 95 8.51 -10.00 0.27
N ALA A 96 9.16 -10.70 -0.66
CA ALA A 96 8.48 -11.40 -1.76
C ALA A 96 8.00 -12.83 -1.40
N GLY A 97 8.41 -13.36 -0.24
CA GLY A 97 8.00 -14.69 0.25
C GLY A 97 8.94 -15.82 -0.16
N SER A 98 8.59 -17.07 0.19
CA SER A 98 9.40 -18.24 -0.11
C SER A 98 9.37 -18.60 -1.60
N ASN A 99 10.47 -19.15 -2.11
CA ASN A 99 10.64 -19.61 -3.51
C ASN A 99 10.73 -18.50 -4.56
N VAL A 100 11.45 -17.43 -4.25
CA VAL A 100 11.84 -16.39 -5.21
C VAL A 100 13.34 -16.41 -5.47
N SER A 101 13.76 -15.99 -6.66
CA SER A 101 15.16 -15.81 -7.01
C SER A 101 15.38 -14.45 -7.67
N LEU A 102 16.49 -13.79 -7.33
CA LEU A 102 16.88 -12.53 -7.95
C LEU A 102 17.64 -12.76 -9.26
N GLN A 103 17.37 -11.91 -10.23
CA GLN A 103 18.02 -11.90 -11.53
C GLN A 103 18.34 -10.45 -11.92
N ASN A 104 19.36 -10.26 -12.76
CA ASN A 104 19.71 -8.95 -13.33
C ASN A 104 19.94 -7.84 -12.28
N THR A 105 20.52 -8.18 -11.13
CA THR A 105 20.82 -7.21 -10.07
C THR A 105 21.77 -6.14 -10.60
N THR A 106 21.39 -4.88 -10.44
CA THR A 106 22.15 -3.72 -10.91
C THR A 106 22.34 -2.73 -9.77
N SER A 107 23.57 -2.25 -9.59
CA SER A 107 23.89 -1.25 -8.59
C SER A 107 23.41 0.13 -9.03
N VAL A 108 22.74 0.83 -8.12
CA VAL A 108 22.51 2.28 -8.20
C VAL A 108 23.71 2.94 -7.55
N THR A 109 24.63 3.50 -8.34
CA THR A 109 25.69 4.37 -7.82
C THR A 109 25.98 5.45 -8.85
N ILE A 110 25.59 6.69 -8.54
CA ILE A 110 25.96 7.83 -9.37
C ILE A 110 27.30 8.37 -8.83
N PRO A 111 28.27 8.72 -9.69
CA PRO A 111 29.60 9.22 -9.29
C PRO A 111 29.59 10.40 -8.31
N THR A 112 28.47 11.11 -8.19
CA THR A 112 28.27 12.23 -7.26
C THR A 112 27.97 11.81 -5.82
N GLY A 113 27.79 10.51 -5.55
CA GLY A 113 27.48 9.96 -4.22
C GLY A 113 26.05 10.23 -3.71
N ARG A 114 25.19 10.85 -4.54
CA ARG A 114 23.84 11.29 -4.16
C ARG A 114 22.77 10.19 -4.23
N ARG A 115 23.09 9.06 -4.86
CA ARG A 115 22.19 7.90 -5.00
C ARG A 115 22.96 6.62 -4.78
N ILE A 116 22.39 5.71 -4.01
CA ILE A 116 23.05 4.47 -3.63
C ILE A 116 22.06 3.35 -3.33
N GLY A 117 22.27 2.16 -3.87
CA GLY A 117 21.34 1.05 -3.71
C GLY A 117 21.42 0.03 -4.83
N TYR A 118 20.35 -0.71 -5.02
CA TYR A 118 20.24 -1.76 -6.03
C TYR A 118 18.81 -1.84 -6.59
N TYR A 119 18.69 -2.39 -7.79
CA TYR A 119 17.44 -2.90 -8.32
C TYR A 119 17.66 -4.24 -9.03
N ALA A 120 16.62 -5.07 -9.10
CA ALA A 120 16.70 -6.40 -9.69
C ALA A 120 15.33 -6.89 -10.18
N ASP A 121 15.37 -7.93 -11.01
CA ASP A 121 14.21 -8.75 -11.34
C ASP A 121 14.02 -9.82 -10.26
N VAL A 122 12.77 -10.01 -9.81
CA VAL A 122 12.36 -11.02 -8.84
C VAL A 122 11.55 -12.09 -9.56
N LYS A 123 12.16 -13.24 -9.81
CA LYS A 123 11.48 -14.37 -10.45
C LYS A 123 10.80 -15.24 -9.40
N LYS A 124 9.49 -15.44 -9.54
CA LYS A 124 8.67 -16.32 -8.70
C LYS A 124 8.66 -17.75 -9.24
N SER A 125 8.30 -18.70 -8.39
CA SER A 125 8.23 -20.13 -8.71
C SER A 125 7.24 -20.48 -9.83
N ASN A 126 6.17 -19.70 -9.98
CA ASN A 126 5.19 -19.83 -11.05
C ASN A 126 5.65 -19.27 -12.40
N GLY A 127 6.85 -18.68 -12.46
CA GLY A 127 7.43 -18.08 -13.66
C GLY A 127 7.22 -16.58 -13.79
N ASP A 128 6.40 -15.95 -12.92
CA ASP A 128 6.18 -14.51 -12.94
C ASP A 128 7.47 -13.76 -12.61
N ILE A 129 7.68 -12.61 -13.27
CA ILE A 129 8.83 -11.74 -13.04
C ILE A 129 8.31 -10.41 -12.53
N CYS A 130 8.60 -10.12 -11.26
CA CYS A 130 8.41 -8.82 -10.65
C CYS A 130 9.71 -8.02 -10.71
N GLN A 131 9.66 -6.73 -10.38
CA GLN A 131 10.82 -5.86 -10.26
C GLN A 131 10.86 -5.28 -8.85
N ALA A 132 12.06 -5.18 -8.28
CA ALA A 132 12.28 -4.59 -6.97
C ALA A 132 13.45 -3.61 -6.99
N ALA A 133 13.37 -2.54 -6.20
CA ALA A 133 14.46 -1.60 -6.01
C ALA A 133 14.51 -1.14 -4.55
N ILE A 134 15.71 -1.02 -4.00
CA ILE A 134 15.95 -0.41 -2.70
C ILE A 134 17.16 0.51 -2.85
N PHE A 135 16.94 1.81 -2.65
CA PHE A 135 18.00 2.80 -2.80
C PHE A 135 17.73 4.06 -1.98
N GLY A 136 18.80 4.71 -1.57
CA GLY A 136 18.78 6.02 -0.95
C GLY A 136 19.08 7.12 -1.97
N ILE A 137 18.43 8.26 -1.80
CA ILE A 137 18.76 9.50 -2.51
C ILE A 137 19.00 10.64 -1.51
N ARG A 138 19.70 11.69 -1.97
CA ARG A 138 19.74 12.98 -1.29
C ARG A 138 18.73 13.93 -1.93
N GLY A 139 17.57 14.10 -1.32
CA GLY A 139 16.53 15.03 -1.77
C GLY A 139 16.82 16.49 -1.39
N LYS A 140 17.64 16.77 -0.37
CA LYS A 140 18.02 18.15 -0.02
C LYS A 140 19.07 18.71 -0.98
N ASN A 141 18.78 19.89 -1.52
CA ASN A 141 19.78 20.72 -2.20
C ASN A 141 20.97 21.01 -1.27
N ALA A 142 22.19 20.92 -1.81
CA ALA A 142 23.40 21.24 -1.07
C ALA A 142 23.39 22.72 -0.63
N ARG A 143 23.56 22.98 0.67
CA ARG A 143 23.74 24.33 1.19
C ARG A 143 25.22 24.68 1.20
N MET A 144 25.54 25.97 1.05
CA MET A 144 26.92 26.48 0.95
C MET A 144 27.78 26.19 2.20
N TYR A 145 27.14 25.94 3.35
CA TYR A 145 27.76 25.61 4.63
C TYR A 145 27.58 24.13 5.03
N ASP A 146 27.10 23.29 4.12
CA ASP A 146 27.06 21.84 4.36
C ASP A 146 28.50 21.32 4.29
N ASN A 147 29.11 21.10 5.45
CA ASN A 147 30.38 20.37 5.58
C ASN A 147 30.24 18.86 5.24
N ASP A 148 29.11 18.46 4.67
CA ASP A 148 28.68 17.07 4.59
C ASP A 148 28.58 16.53 3.16
N ARG A 149 29.29 15.41 2.96
CA ARG A 149 29.78 14.88 1.67
C ARG A 149 28.73 14.06 0.90
N GLY A 150 27.47 14.47 0.88
CA GLY A 150 26.47 13.80 0.03
C GLY A 150 25.69 12.65 0.67
N GLN A 151 25.53 12.62 2.00
CA GLN A 151 24.74 11.56 2.66
C GLN A 151 23.27 11.57 2.23
N VAL A 152 22.66 10.39 2.16
CA VAL A 152 21.26 10.20 1.79
C VAL A 152 20.34 10.62 2.95
N ASP A 153 19.24 11.29 2.61
CA ASP A 153 18.20 11.74 3.54
C ASP A 153 16.83 11.16 3.21
N THR A 154 16.77 10.34 2.15
CA THR A 154 15.58 9.71 1.63
C THR A 154 15.89 8.27 1.29
N TYR A 155 15.06 7.35 1.76
CA TYR A 155 15.09 5.92 1.45
C TYR A 155 13.89 5.60 0.57
N ILE A 156 14.10 4.87 -0.52
CA ILE A 156 13.07 4.51 -1.49
C ILE A 156 13.11 2.99 -1.66
N GLU A 157 11.94 2.38 -1.55
CA GLU A 157 11.70 0.97 -1.82
C GLU A 157 10.59 0.86 -2.87
N LEU A 158 10.78 0.00 -3.85
CA LEU A 158 9.81 -0.28 -4.90
C LEU A 158 9.66 -1.79 -5.03
N HIS A 159 8.41 -2.24 -5.14
CA HIS A 159 8.08 -3.58 -5.57
C HIS A 159 6.94 -3.53 -6.59
N TYR A 160 7.08 -4.21 -7.73
CA TYR A 160 6.10 -4.18 -8.81
C TYR A 160 5.99 -5.51 -9.57
N CYS A 161 4.77 -6.01 -9.74
CA CYS A 161 4.44 -7.26 -10.43
C CYS A 161 3.35 -7.06 -11.52
N GLY A 162 3.26 -5.88 -12.12
CA GLY A 162 2.33 -5.64 -13.22
C GLY A 162 2.90 -6.06 -14.57
N ASP A 163 2.05 -6.01 -15.59
CA ASP A 163 2.38 -6.51 -16.93
C ASP A 163 3.37 -5.60 -17.67
N GLU A 164 3.30 -4.29 -17.44
CA GLU A 164 4.20 -3.30 -18.04
C GLU A 164 5.49 -3.16 -17.22
N ARG A 165 6.64 -3.40 -17.82
CA ARG A 165 7.92 -3.23 -17.11
C ARG A 165 8.20 -1.75 -16.81
N ILE A 166 8.69 -1.50 -15.60
CA ILE A 166 9.27 -0.24 -15.19
C ILE A 166 10.68 -0.14 -15.77
N ASP A 167 10.99 0.98 -16.42
CA ASP A 167 12.37 1.35 -16.74
C ASP A 167 13.08 1.78 -15.44
N MET A 168 13.69 0.81 -14.77
CA MET A 168 14.37 1.02 -13.50
C MET A 168 15.53 1.99 -13.60
N GLY A 169 16.27 1.99 -14.73
CA GLY A 169 17.38 2.91 -14.95
C GLY A 169 16.89 4.35 -14.95
N THR A 170 15.88 4.65 -15.77
CA THR A 170 15.25 5.97 -15.79
C THR A 170 14.64 6.34 -14.45
N PHE A 171 13.93 5.42 -13.79
CA PHE A 171 13.31 5.67 -12.49
C PHE A 171 14.33 6.09 -11.42
N VAL A 172 15.39 5.31 -11.21
CA VAL A 172 16.39 5.62 -10.17
C VAL A 172 17.19 6.89 -10.48
N GLU A 173 17.36 7.23 -11.76
CA GLU A 173 18.06 8.46 -12.17
C GLU A 173 17.22 9.72 -12.00
N THR A 174 15.91 9.63 -12.24
CA THR A 174 15.01 10.78 -12.37
C THR A 174 14.17 11.04 -11.12
N VAL A 175 13.97 10.04 -10.26
CA VAL A 175 13.25 10.25 -9.01
C VAL A 175 13.98 11.24 -8.10
N ASP A 176 13.23 12.23 -7.63
CA ASP A 176 13.72 13.31 -6.80
C ASP A 176 12.57 13.97 -6.00
N MET A 177 12.96 14.73 -4.98
CA MET A 177 12.05 15.57 -4.22
C MET A 177 11.80 16.88 -4.98
N THR A 178 10.53 17.20 -5.21
CA THR A 178 10.11 18.43 -5.91
C THR A 178 9.73 19.53 -4.92
N LYS A 179 10.14 20.77 -5.22
CA LYS A 179 9.89 21.94 -4.34
C LYS A 179 8.45 22.44 -4.35
N ASN A 180 7.66 22.06 -5.35
CA ASN A 180 6.24 22.39 -5.50
C ASN A 180 5.63 21.21 -6.27
N GLY A 181 4.57 20.59 -5.74
CA GLY A 181 3.84 19.48 -6.35
C GLY A 181 3.15 19.88 -7.65
N ALA A 182 3.92 20.21 -8.68
CA ALA A 182 3.47 20.43 -10.05
C ALA A 182 3.25 19.07 -10.71
N VAL A 183 2.38 18.27 -10.10
CA VAL A 183 1.83 17.07 -10.73
C VAL A 183 0.43 17.44 -11.20
N ASN A 184 0.17 17.29 -12.49
CA ASN A 184 -1.18 17.46 -13.02
C ASN A 184 -2.05 16.38 -12.37
N ALA A 185 -2.93 16.77 -11.45
CA ALA A 185 -3.80 15.89 -10.68
C ALA A 185 -4.77 15.01 -11.53
N GLY A 186 -4.80 15.20 -12.86
CA GLY A 186 -5.62 14.43 -13.81
C GLY A 186 -4.99 13.14 -14.33
N GLN A 187 -3.95 12.61 -13.71
CA GLN A 187 -3.19 11.44 -14.22
C GLN A 187 -3.26 10.19 -13.34
N LEU A 188 -4.00 10.18 -12.23
CA LEU A 188 -4.22 8.89 -11.56
C LEU A 188 -5.04 8.00 -12.46
N GLN A 189 -4.57 6.77 -12.62
CA GLN A 189 -5.37 5.73 -13.23
C GLN A 189 -6.57 5.47 -12.34
N ASP A 190 -7.75 5.67 -12.90
CA ASP A 190 -8.98 5.21 -12.29
C ASP A 190 -9.02 3.68 -12.36
N CYS A 191 -9.20 3.07 -11.20
CA CYS A 191 -9.20 1.63 -11.07
C CYS A 191 -10.64 1.15 -11.13
N THR A 192 -10.93 0.34 -12.15
CA THR A 192 -12.25 -0.26 -12.31
C THR A 192 -12.62 -1.00 -11.03
N SER A 193 -13.89 -0.88 -10.63
CA SER A 193 -14.41 -1.45 -9.39
C SER A 193 -13.97 -2.91 -9.23
N ALA A 194 -13.39 -3.25 -8.08
CA ALA A 194 -13.04 -4.63 -7.72
C ALA A 194 -14.29 -5.51 -7.50
N TYR A 195 -15.46 -4.86 -7.42
CA TYR A 195 -16.76 -5.49 -7.27
C TYR A 195 -17.21 -6.20 -8.55
N SER A 196 -17.58 -7.46 -8.40
CA SER A 196 -18.30 -8.23 -9.40
C SER A 196 -19.72 -8.46 -8.94
N GLU A 197 -20.69 -7.95 -9.69
CA GLU A 197 -22.10 -8.20 -9.46
C GLU A 197 -22.40 -9.67 -9.76
N PRO A 198 -22.94 -10.46 -8.82
CA PRO A 198 -23.12 -11.89 -9.01
C PRO A 198 -24.36 -12.16 -9.88
N ASN A 199 -24.24 -13.15 -10.76
CA ASN A 199 -25.41 -13.87 -11.25
C ASN A 199 -25.84 -14.87 -10.17
N LEU A 200 -26.74 -14.44 -9.27
CA LEU A 200 -27.33 -15.32 -8.26
C LEU A 200 -28.31 -16.27 -8.94
N THR A 201 -27.88 -17.50 -9.20
CA THR A 201 -28.73 -18.56 -9.76
C THR A 201 -29.39 -19.42 -8.69
N GLU A 202 -28.98 -19.29 -7.43
CA GLU A 202 -29.41 -20.11 -6.30
C GLU A 202 -30.25 -19.30 -5.30
N THR A 203 -31.19 -19.99 -4.64
CA THR A 203 -31.96 -19.41 -3.53
C THR A 203 -31.04 -19.21 -2.31
N LEU A 204 -31.07 -18.03 -1.71
CA LEU A 204 -30.36 -17.72 -0.47
C LEU A 204 -31.27 -18.05 0.72
N ASP A 205 -31.09 -19.22 1.30
CA ASP A 205 -31.96 -19.78 2.34
C ASP A 205 -31.43 -19.57 3.76
N THR A 206 -30.12 -19.36 3.91
CA THR A 206 -29.49 -19.07 5.19
C THR A 206 -29.38 -17.57 5.41
N GLN A 207 -29.83 -17.08 6.56
CA GLN A 207 -29.66 -15.69 7.00
C GLN A 207 -28.97 -15.64 8.36
N LYS A 208 -27.89 -14.84 8.45
CA LYS A 208 -27.15 -14.58 9.69
C LYS A 208 -27.02 -13.08 9.91
N LYS A 209 -27.08 -12.67 11.18
CA LYS A 209 -26.75 -11.31 11.62
C LYS A 209 -25.59 -11.40 12.59
N ALA A 210 -24.60 -10.55 12.39
CA ALA A 210 -23.35 -10.54 13.12
C ALA A 210 -22.86 -9.10 13.29
N ASN A 211 -21.72 -8.94 13.96
CA ASN A 211 -20.95 -7.70 13.91
C ASN A 211 -19.71 -7.91 13.04
N ALA A 212 -19.46 -6.95 12.16
CA ALA A 212 -18.23 -6.87 11.39
C ALA A 212 -17.35 -5.74 11.94
N THR A 213 -16.05 -5.97 11.94
CA THR A 213 -15.03 -4.93 12.08
C THR A 213 -14.20 -4.92 10.80
N VAL A 214 -14.03 -3.74 10.20
CA VAL A 214 -13.19 -3.55 9.03
C VAL A 214 -11.97 -2.71 9.38
N VAL A 215 -10.83 -3.12 8.86
CA VAL A 215 -9.62 -2.32 8.80
C VAL A 215 -9.25 -2.19 7.33
N TRP A 216 -9.42 -0.99 6.79
CA TRP A 216 -9.07 -0.62 5.43
C TRP A 216 -7.85 0.29 5.48
N ASP A 217 -6.70 -0.25 5.07
CA ASP A 217 -5.41 0.41 5.31
C ASP A 217 -5.35 1.80 4.67
N GLY A 218 -5.07 2.80 5.51
CA GLY A 218 -4.96 4.20 5.11
C GLY A 218 -6.27 4.92 4.76
N THR A 219 -7.42 4.27 4.95
CA THR A 219 -8.72 4.78 4.50
C THR A 219 -9.76 4.82 5.61
N TYR A 220 -10.02 3.70 6.28
CA TYR A 220 -11.14 3.58 7.20
C TYR A 220 -10.94 2.46 8.21
N LYS A 221 -11.39 2.68 9.45
CA LYS A 221 -11.52 1.64 10.46
C LYS A 221 -12.82 1.84 11.21
N GLY A 222 -13.63 0.80 11.29
CA GLY A 222 -14.90 0.87 12.00
C GLY A 222 -15.51 -0.49 12.20
N SER A 223 -16.56 -0.51 13.02
CA SER A 223 -17.34 -1.71 13.30
C SER A 223 -18.81 -1.42 12.99
N GLY A 224 -19.61 -2.47 12.86
CA GLY A 224 -21.04 -2.31 12.65
C GLY A 224 -21.76 -3.61 12.33
N PRO A 225 -23.10 -3.60 12.29
CA PRO A 225 -23.87 -4.77 11.95
C PRO A 225 -23.61 -5.25 10.51
N ILE A 226 -23.51 -6.57 10.36
CA ILE A 226 -23.45 -7.27 9.08
C ILE A 226 -24.61 -8.26 8.98
N GLU A 227 -25.28 -8.26 7.84
CA GLU A 227 -26.28 -9.26 7.47
C GLU A 227 -25.72 -10.10 6.34
N ILE A 228 -25.68 -11.42 6.52
CA ILE A 228 -25.16 -12.39 5.54
C ILE A 228 -26.31 -13.29 5.11
N SER A 229 -26.58 -13.35 3.81
CA SER A 229 -27.53 -14.30 3.23
C SER A 229 -26.82 -15.19 2.22
N HIS A 230 -26.92 -16.50 2.34
CA HIS A 230 -26.18 -17.41 1.46
C HIS A 230 -26.93 -18.71 1.16
N GLY A 231 -26.63 -19.27 -0.01
CA GLY A 231 -26.93 -20.65 -0.38
C GLY A 231 -25.66 -21.53 -0.28
N PRO A 232 -25.59 -22.64 -1.03
CA PRO A 232 -24.44 -23.54 -1.01
C PRO A 232 -23.17 -22.94 -1.61
N THR A 233 -23.25 -22.22 -2.73
CA THR A 233 -22.05 -21.72 -3.43
C THR A 233 -21.99 -20.21 -3.59
N ASN A 234 -23.08 -19.49 -3.36
CA ASN A 234 -23.13 -18.04 -3.50
C ASN A 234 -23.80 -17.38 -2.30
N GLY A 235 -23.41 -16.15 -2.02
CA GLY A 235 -24.05 -15.36 -0.98
C GLY A 235 -23.84 -13.86 -1.17
N VAL A 236 -24.61 -13.11 -0.39
CA VAL A 236 -24.55 -11.65 -0.29
C VAL A 236 -24.35 -11.25 1.16
N PHE A 237 -23.70 -10.13 1.37
CA PHE A 237 -23.59 -9.52 2.67
C PHE A 237 -23.76 -8.01 2.59
N ASN A 238 -24.44 -7.44 3.57
CA ASN A 238 -24.61 -6.00 3.71
C ASN A 238 -24.03 -5.59 5.05
N VAL A 239 -23.12 -4.62 5.04
CA VAL A 239 -22.53 -4.05 6.24
C VAL A 239 -22.89 -2.57 6.33
N SER A 240 -23.27 -2.14 7.53
CA SER A 240 -23.38 -0.72 7.87
C SER A 240 -22.37 -0.41 8.96
N PHE A 241 -21.23 0.18 8.61
CA PHE A 241 -20.22 0.56 9.59
C PHE A 241 -20.56 1.92 10.24
N ASP A 242 -19.91 2.19 11.36
CA ASP A 242 -19.93 3.49 12.03
C ASP A 242 -19.58 4.64 11.05
N GLU A 243 -20.01 5.87 11.34
CA GLU A 243 -19.80 7.04 10.46
C GLU A 243 -20.55 7.00 9.10
N GLY A 244 -21.47 6.06 8.90
CA GLY A 244 -22.40 6.04 7.77
C GLY A 244 -21.87 5.39 6.49
N LEU A 245 -20.74 4.67 6.57
CA LEU A 245 -20.22 3.85 5.47
C LEU A 245 -21.05 2.57 5.35
N THR A 246 -21.83 2.45 4.28
CA THR A 246 -22.57 1.23 3.98
C THR A 246 -21.96 0.53 2.79
N CYS A 247 -21.79 -0.78 2.89
CA CYS A 247 -21.18 -1.61 1.86
C CYS A 247 -22.05 -2.83 1.57
N GLU A 248 -22.24 -3.09 0.28
CA GLU A 248 -22.85 -4.30 -0.24
C GLU A 248 -21.75 -5.18 -0.81
N GLY A 249 -21.80 -6.47 -0.52
CA GLY A 249 -20.86 -7.43 -1.06
C GLY A 249 -21.47 -8.77 -1.39
N HIS A 250 -20.71 -9.52 -2.15
CA HIS A 250 -21.07 -10.84 -2.63
C HIS A 250 -19.89 -11.77 -2.47
N PHE A 251 -20.18 -13.06 -2.36
CA PHE A 251 -19.14 -14.07 -2.32
C PHE A 251 -19.56 -15.33 -3.06
N LYS A 252 -18.54 -16.07 -3.48
CA LYS A 252 -18.67 -17.34 -4.19
C LYS A 252 -17.70 -18.37 -3.62
N ALA A 253 -18.23 -19.47 -3.12
CA ALA A 253 -17.47 -20.61 -2.66
C ALA A 253 -17.22 -21.59 -3.82
N SER A 254 -16.05 -22.23 -3.80
CA SER A 254 -15.74 -23.35 -4.69
C SER A 254 -16.26 -24.69 -4.19
N ASP A 255 -16.54 -24.79 -2.88
CA ASP A 255 -17.03 -25.99 -2.20
C ASP A 255 -18.40 -25.73 -1.56
N PRO A 256 -19.49 -26.39 -2.04
CA PRO A 256 -20.84 -26.24 -1.49
C PRO A 256 -20.97 -26.60 0.00
N GLN A 257 -20.05 -27.40 0.53
CA GLN A 257 -20.03 -27.77 1.96
C GLN A 257 -19.34 -26.71 2.83
N LYS A 258 -18.65 -25.74 2.22
CA LYS A 258 -17.91 -24.66 2.90
C LYS A 258 -18.27 -23.31 2.29
N PRO A 259 -19.53 -22.85 2.42
CA PRO A 259 -20.03 -21.66 1.75
C PRO A 259 -19.30 -20.36 2.16
N LEU A 260 -18.69 -20.33 3.35
CA LEU A 260 -17.94 -19.18 3.86
C LEU A 260 -16.43 -19.25 3.58
N ASN A 261 -15.96 -20.27 2.84
CA ASN A 261 -14.61 -20.35 2.31
C ASN A 261 -14.64 -19.92 0.85
N ALA A 262 -14.66 -18.60 0.62
CA ALA A 262 -15.20 -18.02 -0.60
C ALA A 262 -14.45 -16.76 -1.04
N ASP A 263 -14.32 -16.59 -2.36
CA ASP A 263 -13.92 -15.31 -2.93
C ASP A 263 -15.04 -14.30 -2.72
N TRP A 264 -14.73 -13.11 -2.23
CA TRP A 264 -15.70 -12.04 -2.00
C TRP A 264 -15.32 -10.76 -2.73
N SER A 265 -16.32 -9.95 -3.02
CA SER A 265 -16.14 -8.57 -3.45
C SER A 265 -17.19 -7.68 -2.80
N MET A 266 -16.86 -6.42 -2.53
CA MET A 266 -17.80 -5.46 -1.97
C MET A 266 -17.62 -4.09 -2.58
N LYS A 267 -18.67 -3.29 -2.51
CA LYS A 267 -18.76 -1.90 -2.93
C LYS A 267 -19.47 -1.10 -1.87
N CYS A 268 -18.92 0.06 -1.55
CA CYS A 268 -19.47 0.97 -0.56
C CYS A 268 -20.15 2.17 -1.21
N ASN A 269 -21.04 2.83 -0.48
CA ASN A 269 -21.80 4.00 -0.91
C ASN A 269 -20.91 5.21 -1.32
N ASN A 270 -19.68 5.27 -0.82
CA ASN A 270 -18.67 6.27 -1.19
C ASN A 270 -17.89 5.93 -2.47
N GLY A 271 -18.25 4.85 -3.17
CA GLY A 271 -17.60 4.39 -4.40
C GLY A 271 -16.36 3.53 -4.20
N GLN A 272 -15.92 3.31 -2.95
CA GLN A 272 -14.83 2.37 -2.68
C GLN A 272 -15.27 0.94 -2.94
N SER A 273 -14.35 0.09 -3.39
CA SER A 273 -14.61 -1.31 -3.63
C SER A 273 -13.43 -2.16 -3.19
N ALA A 274 -13.69 -3.40 -2.82
CA ALA A 274 -12.62 -4.33 -2.49
C ALA A 274 -13.00 -5.74 -2.88
N LYS A 275 -11.99 -6.60 -3.02
CA LYS A 275 -12.17 -8.02 -3.20
C LYS A 275 -11.18 -8.79 -2.36
N GLY A 276 -11.51 -10.02 -2.01
CA GLY A 276 -10.67 -10.83 -1.17
C GLY A 276 -11.17 -12.25 -1.05
N PHE A 277 -10.69 -12.93 -0.03
CA PHE A 277 -11.08 -14.28 0.29
C PHE A 277 -11.51 -14.38 1.75
N PHE A 278 -12.62 -15.07 1.98
CA PHE A 278 -13.12 -15.43 3.30
C PHE A 278 -12.51 -16.75 3.74
N TYR A 279 -12.03 -16.79 4.97
CA TYR A 279 -11.54 -18.01 5.60
C TYR A 279 -12.09 -18.08 7.04
N PRO A 280 -12.85 -19.14 7.38
CA PRO A 280 -13.32 -19.34 8.75
C PRO A 280 -12.14 -19.69 9.67
N GLU A 281 -11.93 -18.93 10.74
CA GLU A 281 -10.96 -19.28 11.79
C GLU A 281 -11.53 -20.39 12.68
N ASN A 282 -12.82 -20.27 13.01
CA ASN A 282 -13.60 -21.22 13.79
C ASN A 282 -15.11 -20.96 13.56
N ASP A 283 -15.97 -21.72 14.23
CA ASP A 283 -17.44 -21.63 14.06
C ASP A 283 -18.04 -20.26 14.42
N LYS A 284 -17.31 -19.40 15.16
CA LYS A 284 -17.76 -18.09 15.63
C LYS A 284 -17.05 -16.92 14.95
N LEU A 285 -16.03 -17.18 14.15
CA LEU A 285 -15.16 -16.13 13.63
C LEU A 285 -14.79 -16.38 12.19
N LEU A 286 -15.16 -15.42 11.34
CA LEU A 286 -14.87 -15.41 9.92
C LEU A 286 -13.98 -14.22 9.59
N TYR A 287 -12.86 -14.47 8.92
CA TYR A 287 -12.00 -13.40 8.43
C TYR A 287 -12.12 -13.26 6.92
N GLY A 288 -12.15 -12.02 6.43
CA GLY A 288 -12.01 -11.67 5.04
C GLY A 288 -10.73 -10.88 4.83
N LYS A 289 -9.75 -11.45 4.14
CA LYS A 289 -8.55 -10.70 3.70
C LYS A 289 -8.70 -10.36 2.24
N GLY A 290 -8.44 -9.11 1.90
CA GLY A 290 -8.54 -8.65 0.52
C GLY A 290 -7.70 -7.43 0.23
N THR A 291 -7.94 -6.87 -0.93
CA THR A 291 -7.37 -5.61 -1.39
C THR A 291 -8.44 -4.76 -2.06
N ASP A 292 -8.35 -3.44 -1.91
CA ASP A 292 -9.17 -2.51 -2.68
C ASP A 292 -8.70 -2.36 -4.14
N GLN A 293 -9.39 -1.54 -4.92
CA GLN A 293 -8.98 -1.25 -6.30
C GLN A 293 -7.62 -0.54 -6.42
N LYS A 294 -7.09 -0.02 -5.30
CA LYS A 294 -5.78 0.61 -5.16
C LYS A 294 -4.78 -0.33 -4.46
N GLY A 295 -5.06 -1.63 -4.34
CA GLY A 295 -4.16 -2.58 -3.67
C GLY A 295 -3.94 -2.35 -2.17
N SER A 296 -4.69 -1.45 -1.53
CA SER A 296 -4.65 -1.27 -0.07
C SER A 296 -5.24 -2.51 0.57
N ASN A 297 -4.56 -3.02 1.59
CA ASN A 297 -5.03 -4.20 2.31
C ASN A 297 -6.33 -3.89 3.04
N ILE A 298 -7.22 -4.87 3.01
CA ILE A 298 -8.45 -4.85 3.79
C ILE A 298 -8.57 -6.13 4.61
N LEU A 299 -8.90 -5.94 5.88
CA LEU A 299 -9.22 -7.01 6.80
C LEU A 299 -10.64 -6.81 7.32
N LEU A 300 -11.52 -7.75 7.01
CA LEU A 300 -12.83 -7.88 7.59
C LEU A 300 -12.77 -8.98 8.66
N GLN A 301 -13.25 -8.70 9.86
CA GLN A 301 -13.46 -9.69 10.91
C GLN A 301 -14.95 -9.72 11.21
N ILE A 302 -15.57 -10.89 11.11
CA ILE A 302 -17.00 -11.09 11.36
C ILE A 302 -17.17 -12.08 12.51
N GLU A 303 -17.90 -11.65 13.53
CA GLU A 303 -18.26 -12.45 14.71
C GLU A 303 -19.64 -13.08 14.49
N LEU A 304 -19.66 -14.36 14.09
CA LEU A 304 -20.84 -15.14 13.66
C LEU A 304 -21.72 -15.64 14.80
#